data_AF-A0A0E0L654-F1
#
_entry.id   AF-A0A0E0L654-F1
#
_cell.length_a   1.000
_cell.length_b   1.000
_cell.length_c   1.000
_cell.angle_alpha   90.00
_cell.angle_beta   90.00
_cell.angle_gamma   90.00
#
_symmetry.space_group_name_H-M   'P 1'
#
loop_
_entity.id
_entity.type
_entity.pdbx_description
1 polymer ?
#
loop_
_entity_poly.entity_id
_entity_poly.type
_entity_poly.pdbx_seq_one_letter_code
_entity_poly.pdbx_strand_id
1 'polypeptide(L)'
;MAILEARAAEQVVEACVRTESVRKCVFTSSLLACVWRQSYPHHRRRFPTIIDESCWSDESFCRDNKLWFALGKTMAEKAAWRAARGRDLKLVTICPALVTGPGFRRRNSTPSIAYLKGAHAMLAEDLLATADVERVAEAHVRVYEAMTGGGAAGGRYICYDHVVRRGEEFAELQRQLGLPTGVSAVSRPGYSDDGDGRFALCNGKLARLVSSRRRCTYDVYYPASYD
;
A
#
# COMPACT_ATOMS: atom_id res chain seq x y z
N MET A 1 -7.55 18.94 -3.58
CA MET A 1 -6.33 18.14 -3.34
C MET A 1 -6.36 16.81 -4.08
N ALA A 2 -7.32 15.90 -3.84
CA ALA A 2 -7.37 14.59 -4.52
C ALA A 2 -7.38 14.66 -6.07
N ILE A 3 -8.08 15.63 -6.66
CA ILE A 3 -8.09 15.86 -8.12
C ILE A 3 -6.68 16.20 -8.65
N LEU A 4 -5.90 16.99 -7.89
CA LEU A 4 -4.54 17.36 -8.29
C LEU A 4 -3.61 16.14 -8.25
N GLU A 5 -3.74 15.29 -7.22
CA GLU A 5 -2.98 14.04 -7.13
C GLU A 5 -3.31 13.09 -8.29
N ALA A 6 -4.60 13.00 -8.67
CA ALA A 6 -5.04 12.20 -9.81
C ALA A 6 -4.49 12.71 -11.15
N ARG A 7 -4.56 14.02 -11.38
CA ARG A 7 -4.00 14.65 -12.58
C ARG A 7 -2.48 14.48 -12.68
N ALA A 8 -1.77 14.63 -11.56
CA ALA A 8 -0.33 14.44 -11.54
C ALA A 8 0.05 12.98 -11.87
N ALA A 9 -0.67 12.00 -11.31
CA ALA A 9 -0.46 10.59 -11.61
C ALA A 9 -0.72 10.27 -13.10
N GLU A 10 -1.82 10.79 -13.66
CA GLU A 10 -2.17 10.66 -15.08
C GLU A 10 -1.06 11.24 -15.97
N GLN A 11 -0.62 12.46 -15.70
CA GLN A 11 0.43 13.13 -16.49
C GLN A 11 1.77 12.38 -16.47
N VAL A 12 2.19 11.85 -15.33
CA VAL A 12 3.43 11.06 -15.25
C VAL A 12 3.32 9.78 -16.07
N VAL A 13 2.19 9.07 -15.97
CA VAL A 13 1.99 7.84 -16.74
C VAL A 13 1.88 8.15 -18.24
N GLU A 14 1.20 9.23 -18.63
CA GLU A 14 1.17 9.68 -20.02
C GLU A 14 2.56 10.03 -20.55
N ALA A 15 3.39 10.70 -19.75
CA ALA A 15 4.77 10.98 -20.10
C ALA A 15 5.58 9.68 -20.30
N CYS A 16 5.39 8.68 -19.42
CA CYS A 16 5.98 7.35 -19.61
C CYS A 16 5.52 6.68 -20.91
N VAL A 17 4.21 6.70 -21.21
CA VAL A 17 3.67 6.13 -22.46
C VAL A 17 4.25 6.80 -23.70
N ARG A 18 4.47 8.13 -23.65
CA ARG A 18 5.02 8.90 -24.78
C ARG A 18 6.53 8.75 -24.96
N THR A 19 7.23 8.17 -23.99
CA THR A 19 8.70 8.07 -24.01
C THR A 19 9.11 6.68 -24.46
N GLU A 20 9.65 6.58 -25.68
CA GLU A 20 9.98 5.28 -26.28
C GLU A 20 11.03 4.46 -25.52
N SER A 21 11.85 5.05 -24.66
CA SER A 21 12.79 4.30 -23.82
C SER A 21 12.13 3.72 -22.56
N VAL A 22 10.91 4.13 -22.22
CA VAL A 22 10.21 3.74 -20.99
C VAL A 22 9.17 2.67 -21.30
N ARG A 23 9.48 1.42 -20.93
CA ARG A 23 8.57 0.26 -21.12
C ARG A 23 7.82 -0.16 -19.86
N LYS A 24 8.31 0.28 -18.70
CA LYS A 24 7.85 -0.19 -17.39
C LYS A 24 7.68 0.98 -16.44
N CYS A 25 6.58 0.97 -15.69
CA CYS A 25 6.32 1.94 -14.64
C CYS A 25 5.91 1.20 -13.36
N VAL A 26 6.58 1.50 -12.25
CA VAL A 26 6.16 1.07 -10.91
C VAL A 26 5.62 2.29 -10.20
N PHE A 27 4.34 2.25 -9.87
CA PHE A 27 3.61 3.37 -9.27
C PHE A 27 3.35 3.11 -7.79
N THR A 28 3.78 4.03 -6.93
CA THR A 28 3.55 3.95 -5.49
C THR A 28 2.15 4.48 -5.15
N SER A 29 1.24 3.55 -4.87
CA SER A 29 -0.09 3.83 -4.33
C SER A 29 -0.05 3.79 -2.79
N SER A 30 -1.09 3.25 -2.14
CA SER A 30 -1.17 3.07 -0.69
C SER A 30 -2.17 1.96 -0.36
N LEU A 31 -1.99 1.29 0.77
CA LEU A 31 -3.00 0.38 1.34
C LEU A 31 -4.36 1.07 1.53
N LEU A 32 -4.38 2.39 1.72
CA LEU A 32 -5.62 3.17 1.81
C LEU A 32 -6.46 3.15 0.52
N ALA A 33 -5.87 2.77 -0.62
CA ALA A 33 -6.61 2.55 -1.86
C ALA A 33 -7.29 1.17 -1.93
N CYS A 34 -7.15 0.33 -0.89
CA CYS A 34 -7.72 -1.02 -0.84
C CYS A 34 -8.76 -1.22 0.28
N VAL A 35 -8.68 -0.47 1.38
CA VAL A 35 -9.35 -0.81 2.65
C VAL A 35 -10.72 -0.15 2.88
N TRP A 36 -10.99 1.02 2.30
CA TRP A 36 -12.15 1.84 2.69
C TRP A 36 -13.37 1.57 1.82
N ARG A 37 -14.35 0.82 2.31
CA ARG A 37 -15.50 0.36 1.50
C ARG A 37 -16.81 0.50 2.24
N GLN A 38 -17.88 0.78 1.49
CA GLN A 38 -19.19 1.11 2.04
C GLN A 38 -19.96 -0.12 2.58
N SER A 39 -19.64 -1.32 2.13
CA SER A 39 -20.39 -2.52 2.51
C SER A 39 -19.52 -3.77 2.50
N TYR A 40 -19.31 -4.35 3.68
CA TYR A 40 -19.09 -5.78 3.79
C TYR A 40 -20.37 -6.40 4.33
N PRO A 41 -20.90 -7.49 3.71
CA PRO A 41 -22.09 -8.13 4.22
C PRO A 41 -21.88 -8.52 5.69
N HIS A 42 -22.61 -7.85 6.58
CA HIS A 42 -22.51 -7.96 8.04
C HIS A 42 -22.99 -9.31 8.62
N HIS A 43 -23.23 -10.29 7.76
CA HIS A 43 -23.53 -11.64 8.21
C HIS A 43 -22.30 -12.19 8.90
N ARG A 44 -22.47 -12.74 10.12
CA ARG A 44 -21.45 -13.48 10.86
C ARG A 44 -20.86 -14.56 9.95
N ARG A 45 -19.82 -14.22 9.20
CA ARG A 45 -19.08 -15.17 8.39
C ARG A 45 -18.20 -15.96 9.34
N ARG A 46 -18.09 -17.26 9.08
CA ARG A 46 -17.21 -18.18 9.82
C ARG A 46 -15.73 -17.81 9.67
N PHE A 47 -15.39 -17.02 8.66
CA PHE A 47 -14.02 -16.63 8.33
C PHE A 47 -13.94 -15.12 8.08
N PRO A 48 -12.79 -14.48 8.38
CA PRO A 48 -12.55 -13.08 8.09
C PRO A 48 -12.67 -12.80 6.59
N THR A 49 -13.14 -11.60 6.25
CA THR A 49 -13.11 -11.18 4.84
C THR A 49 -11.68 -10.76 4.46
N ILE A 50 -11.13 -11.37 3.41
CA ILE A 50 -9.75 -11.11 3.00
C ILE A 50 -9.70 -9.81 2.20
N ILE A 51 -8.78 -8.91 2.58
CA ILE A 51 -8.39 -7.73 1.82
C ILE A 51 -7.10 -8.06 1.07
N ASP A 52 -7.20 -8.19 -0.24
CA ASP A 52 -6.10 -8.48 -1.14
C ASP A 52 -5.96 -7.41 -2.23
N GLU A 53 -5.08 -7.67 -3.21
CA GLU A 53 -4.78 -6.74 -4.29
C GLU A 53 -5.97 -6.46 -5.23
N SER A 54 -7.05 -7.26 -5.18
CA SER A 54 -8.27 -7.03 -5.95
C SER A 54 -9.21 -5.99 -5.32
N CYS A 55 -9.02 -5.69 -4.03
CA CYS A 55 -9.88 -4.79 -3.28
C CYS A 55 -9.58 -3.33 -3.57
N TRP A 56 -10.62 -2.53 -3.82
CA TRP A 56 -10.52 -1.10 -4.04
C TRP A 56 -11.33 -0.33 -3.01
N SER A 57 -10.81 0.81 -2.58
CA SER A 57 -11.54 1.78 -1.77
C SER A 57 -12.61 2.51 -2.60
N ASP A 58 -13.73 2.81 -1.95
CA ASP A 58 -14.85 3.54 -2.50
C ASP A 58 -14.61 5.06 -2.35
N GLU A 59 -14.66 5.77 -3.48
CA GLU A 59 -14.41 7.22 -3.50
C GLU A 59 -15.51 8.02 -2.81
N SER A 60 -16.77 7.58 -2.92
CA SER A 60 -17.90 8.15 -2.18
C SER A 60 -17.69 8.01 -0.68
N PHE A 61 -17.41 6.79 -0.21
CA PHE A 61 -17.14 6.52 1.19
C PHE A 61 -15.99 7.38 1.74
N CYS A 62 -14.88 7.47 0.99
CA CYS A 62 -13.75 8.30 1.40
C CYS A 62 -14.12 9.78 1.47
N ARG A 63 -14.95 10.28 0.54
CA ARG A 63 -15.42 11.67 0.51
C ARG A 63 -16.34 11.97 1.68
N ASP A 64 -17.33 11.11 1.91
CA ASP A 64 -18.37 11.28 2.93
C ASP A 64 -17.76 11.25 4.35
N ASN A 65 -16.76 10.40 4.56
CA ASN A 65 -16.02 10.30 5.83
C ASN A 65 -14.81 11.25 5.91
N LYS A 66 -14.65 12.17 4.96
CA LYS A 66 -13.54 13.17 4.92
C LYS A 66 -12.14 12.53 4.98
N LEU A 67 -11.98 11.32 4.46
CA LEU A 67 -10.73 10.57 4.32
C LEU A 67 -9.96 11.03 3.08
N TRP A 68 -9.60 12.32 3.05
CA TRP A 68 -9.07 12.99 1.85
C TRP A 68 -7.79 12.37 1.30
N PHE A 69 -6.92 11.84 2.16
CA PHE A 69 -5.68 11.19 1.74
C PHE A 69 -5.95 9.82 1.09
N ALA A 70 -6.86 9.02 1.66
CA ALA A 70 -7.32 7.78 1.04
C ALA A 70 -8.00 8.04 -0.32
N LEU A 71 -8.85 9.08 -0.38
CA LEU A 71 -9.48 9.51 -1.64
C LEU A 71 -8.42 9.88 -2.69
N GLY A 72 -7.42 10.69 -2.32
CA GLY A 72 -6.33 11.08 -3.20
C GLY A 72 -5.57 9.88 -3.77
N LYS A 73 -5.14 8.96 -2.90
CA LYS A 73 -4.44 7.72 -3.31
C LYS A 73 -5.29 6.84 -4.22
N THR A 74 -6.57 6.67 -3.90
CA THR A 74 -7.50 5.86 -4.70
C THR A 74 -7.70 6.47 -6.09
N MET A 75 -7.97 7.77 -6.17
CA MET A 75 -8.18 8.46 -7.44
C MET A 75 -6.90 8.48 -8.29
N ALA A 76 -5.74 8.69 -7.68
CA ALA A 76 -4.45 8.68 -8.36
C ALA A 76 -4.08 7.32 -8.93
N GLU A 77 -4.29 6.24 -8.17
CA GLU A 77 -4.05 4.90 -8.67
C GLU A 77 -4.99 4.55 -9.84
N LYS A 78 -6.28 4.87 -9.73
CA LYS A 78 -7.24 4.68 -10.84
C LYS A 78 -6.87 5.50 -12.08
N ALA A 79 -6.42 6.74 -11.90
CA ALA A 79 -5.98 7.59 -13.00
C ALA A 79 -4.75 7.01 -13.71
N ALA A 80 -3.75 6.55 -12.94
CA ALA A 80 -2.57 5.87 -13.48
C ALA A 80 -2.95 4.63 -14.31
N TRP A 81 -3.84 3.77 -13.79
CA TRP A 81 -4.33 2.61 -14.53
C TRP A 81 -5.11 2.98 -15.80
N ARG A 82 -5.95 4.03 -15.76
CA ARG A 82 -6.66 4.52 -16.95
C ARG A 82 -5.68 5.00 -18.03
N ALA A 83 -4.66 5.76 -17.64
CA ALA A 83 -3.66 6.30 -18.57
C ALA A 83 -2.80 5.21 -19.23
N ALA A 84 -2.46 4.14 -18.50
CA ALA A 84 -1.70 3.01 -19.04
C ALA A 84 -2.54 2.00 -19.85
N ARG A 85 -3.87 2.03 -19.71
CA ARG A 85 -4.75 0.98 -20.28
C ARG A 85 -4.68 0.95 -21.81
N GLY A 86 -4.35 -0.22 -22.35
CA GLY A 86 -4.27 -0.45 -23.80
C GLY A 86 -3.09 0.27 -24.47
N ARG A 87 -2.08 0.68 -23.69
CA ARG A 87 -0.85 1.31 -24.18
C ARG A 87 0.34 0.38 -24.01
N ASP A 88 1.44 0.65 -24.72
CA ASP A 88 2.71 -0.10 -24.60
C ASP A 88 3.52 0.32 -23.36
N LEU A 89 2.88 0.28 -22.19
CA LEU A 89 3.51 0.54 -20.90
C LEU A 89 3.05 -0.51 -19.90
N LYS A 90 3.98 -1.30 -19.40
CA LYS A 90 3.70 -2.25 -18.32
C LYS A 90 3.65 -1.48 -17.00
N LEU A 91 2.44 -1.26 -16.48
CA LEU A 91 2.22 -0.63 -15.18
C LEU A 91 2.06 -1.70 -14.08
N VAL A 92 2.73 -1.49 -12.96
CA VAL A 92 2.48 -2.20 -11.70
C VAL A 92 2.33 -1.19 -10.58
N THR A 93 1.41 -1.43 -9.64
CA THR A 93 1.26 -0.58 -8.46
C THR A 93 1.68 -1.32 -7.20
N ILE A 94 2.33 -0.60 -6.28
CA ILE A 94 2.63 -1.08 -4.93
C ILE A 94 1.79 -0.25 -3.96
N CYS A 95 1.07 -0.92 -3.08
CA CYS A 95 0.17 -0.37 -2.07
C CYS A 95 0.80 -0.57 -0.68
N PRO A 96 1.78 0.27 -0.30
CA PRO A 96 2.39 0.19 1.02
C PRO A 96 1.39 0.61 2.11
N ALA A 97 1.49 -0.05 3.26
CA ALA A 97 0.86 0.37 4.50
C ALA A 97 1.55 1.64 5.07
N LEU A 98 1.31 1.98 6.33
CA LEU A 98 1.96 3.14 6.94
C LEU A 98 3.48 2.92 6.96
N VAL A 99 4.22 3.72 6.18
CA VAL A 99 5.66 3.56 6.05
C VAL A 99 6.37 4.01 7.33
N THR A 100 7.09 3.09 7.96
CA THR A 100 7.91 3.29 9.17
C THR A 100 9.41 3.16 8.86
N GLY A 101 10.28 3.44 9.82
CA GLY A 101 11.74 3.31 9.66
C GLY A 101 12.54 4.36 10.46
N PRO A 102 13.87 4.41 10.32
CA PRO A 102 14.73 5.31 11.12
C PRO A 102 14.35 6.80 11.04
N GLY A 103 13.82 7.23 9.88
CA GLY A 103 13.36 8.61 9.66
C GLY A 103 11.92 8.90 10.08
N PHE A 104 11.13 7.87 10.44
CA PHE A 104 9.71 8.01 10.78
C PHE A 104 9.50 8.90 12.01
N ARG A 105 10.36 8.75 13.02
CA ARG A 105 10.26 9.45 14.32
C ARG A 105 10.62 10.93 14.30
N ARG A 106 11.26 11.43 13.23
CA ARG A 106 11.90 12.76 13.24
C ARG A 106 11.27 13.78 12.29
N ARG A 107 10.35 13.37 11.42
CA ARG A 107 9.89 14.20 10.30
C ARG A 107 8.42 14.61 10.33
N ASN A 108 7.62 14.12 11.29
CA ASN A 108 6.18 14.42 11.41
C ASN A 108 5.50 14.63 10.05
N SER A 109 5.68 13.67 9.15
CA SER A 109 5.37 13.93 7.75
C SER A 109 3.85 14.10 7.61
N THR A 110 3.42 15.21 7.00
CA THR A 110 2.00 15.47 6.70
C THR A 110 1.29 14.25 6.10
N PRO A 111 1.91 13.44 5.21
CA PRO A 111 1.34 12.18 4.73
C PRO A 111 1.08 11.12 5.82
N SER A 112 2.01 10.92 6.75
CA SER A 112 1.85 9.94 7.85
C SER A 112 0.69 10.33 8.77
N ILE A 113 0.57 11.61 9.10
CA ILE A 113 -0.55 12.12 9.92
C ILE A 113 -1.88 11.96 9.17
N ALA A 114 -1.89 12.30 7.87
CA ALA A 114 -3.08 12.18 7.04
C ALA A 114 -3.53 10.72 6.85
N TYR A 115 -2.58 9.77 6.81
CA TYR A 115 -2.86 8.33 6.80
C TYR A 115 -3.64 7.90 8.05
N LEU A 116 -3.28 8.44 9.22
CA LEU A 116 -3.88 8.04 10.50
C LEU A 116 -5.27 8.61 10.77
N LYS A 117 -5.82 9.45 9.88
CA LYS A 117 -7.15 10.09 10.07
C LYS A 117 -8.30 9.08 10.25
N GLY A 118 -8.16 7.86 9.75
CA GLY A 118 -9.10 6.76 9.94
C GLY A 118 -8.57 5.59 10.79
N ALA A 119 -7.44 5.78 11.47
CA ALA A 119 -6.71 4.67 12.09
C ALA A 119 -7.50 3.88 13.14
N HIS A 120 -8.37 4.53 13.92
CA HIS A 120 -9.21 3.84 14.90
C HIS A 120 -10.18 2.84 14.25
N ALA A 121 -10.78 3.21 13.11
CA ALA A 121 -11.66 2.30 12.37
C ALA A 121 -10.86 1.16 11.74
N MET A 122 -9.67 1.45 11.19
CA MET A 122 -8.77 0.42 10.66
C MET A 122 -8.28 -0.54 11.74
N LEU A 123 -7.97 -0.03 12.94
CA LEU A 123 -7.56 -0.83 14.09
C LEU A 123 -8.68 -1.76 14.55
N ALA A 124 -9.91 -1.26 14.65
CA ALA A 124 -11.10 -2.05 15.02
C ALA A 124 -11.52 -3.11 13.99
N GLU A 125 -10.83 -3.14 12.84
CA GLU A 125 -11.09 -4.03 11.72
C GLU A 125 -9.84 -4.84 11.31
N ASP A 126 -8.74 -4.77 12.07
CA ASP A 126 -7.46 -5.44 11.76
C ASP A 126 -6.86 -5.05 10.39
N LEU A 127 -7.14 -3.83 9.95
CA LEU A 127 -6.66 -3.25 8.69
C LEU A 127 -5.56 -2.21 8.86
N LEU A 128 -5.25 -1.82 10.10
CA LEU A 128 -4.14 -0.92 10.39
C LEU A 128 -2.83 -1.70 10.31
N ALA A 129 -1.94 -1.31 9.40
CA ALA A 129 -0.66 -1.98 9.19
C ALA A 129 0.47 -0.98 8.95
N THR A 130 1.70 -1.45 9.17
CA THR A 130 2.94 -0.72 8.91
C THR A 130 3.83 -1.48 7.93
N ALA A 131 4.72 -0.74 7.28
CA ALA A 131 5.74 -1.28 6.40
C ALA A 131 7.06 -0.54 6.60
N ASP A 132 8.14 -1.25 6.89
CA ASP A 132 9.47 -0.66 6.95
C ASP A 132 9.88 -0.10 5.57
N VAL A 133 10.50 1.07 5.58
CA VAL A 133 10.93 1.79 4.37
C VAL A 133 11.88 0.94 3.49
N GLU A 134 12.74 0.13 4.09
CA GLU A 134 13.65 -0.76 3.36
C GLU A 134 12.88 -1.87 2.65
N ARG A 135 11.87 -2.43 3.31
CA ARG A 135 10.97 -3.42 2.71
C ARG A 135 10.18 -2.83 1.55
N VAL A 136 9.68 -1.60 1.69
CA VAL A 136 8.98 -0.90 0.60
C VAL A 136 9.94 -0.68 -0.58
N ALA A 137 11.17 -0.26 -0.33
CA ALA A 137 12.18 -0.07 -1.37
C ALA A 137 12.52 -1.39 -2.08
N GLU A 138 12.76 -2.47 -1.32
CA GLU A 138 12.99 -3.81 -1.86
C GLU A 138 11.82 -4.27 -2.74
N ALA A 139 10.58 -4.06 -2.29
CA ALA A 139 9.39 -4.41 -3.05
C ALA A 139 9.36 -3.72 -4.43
N HIS A 140 9.71 -2.43 -4.50
CA HIS A 140 9.77 -1.69 -5.77
C HIS A 140 10.80 -2.29 -6.73
N VAL A 141 12.00 -2.60 -6.23
CA VAL A 141 13.07 -3.22 -7.04
C VAL A 141 12.66 -4.60 -7.52
N ARG A 142 12.17 -5.47 -6.62
CA ARG A 142 11.80 -6.85 -6.96
C ARG A 142 10.66 -6.91 -7.96
N VAL A 143 9.66 -6.05 -7.80
CA VAL A 143 8.56 -5.91 -8.77
C VAL A 143 9.10 -5.45 -10.12
N TYR A 144 9.92 -4.40 -10.15
CA TYR A 144 10.48 -3.87 -11.40
C TYR A 144 11.33 -4.90 -12.16
N GLU A 145 12.15 -5.67 -11.44
CA GLU A 145 12.96 -6.75 -12.00
C GLU A 145 12.09 -7.85 -12.58
N ALA A 146 11.09 -8.31 -11.81
CA ALA A 146 10.16 -9.36 -12.23
C ALA A 146 9.18 -8.94 -13.33
N MET A 147 9.09 -7.65 -13.65
CA MET A 147 8.38 -7.18 -14.84
C MET A 147 9.14 -7.51 -16.13
N THR A 148 10.45 -7.78 -16.07
CA THR A 148 11.35 -8.07 -17.21
C THR A 148 11.29 -9.55 -17.61
N GLY A 149 11.56 -9.87 -18.89
CA GLY A 149 11.87 -11.26 -19.32
C GLY A 149 10.70 -12.25 -19.32
N GLY A 150 9.49 -11.84 -19.73
CA GLY A 150 8.29 -12.69 -19.71
C GLY A 150 7.64 -12.84 -18.33
N GLY A 151 8.11 -12.07 -17.34
CA GLY A 151 7.72 -12.25 -15.94
C GLY A 151 6.27 -11.92 -15.60
N ALA A 152 5.72 -12.75 -14.72
CA ALA A 152 4.34 -12.75 -14.20
C ALA A 152 3.97 -11.53 -13.33
N ALA A 153 4.90 -10.60 -13.09
CA ALA A 153 4.61 -9.43 -12.28
C ALA A 153 3.71 -8.44 -13.05
N GLY A 154 2.51 -8.21 -12.52
CA GLY A 154 1.47 -7.38 -13.13
C GLY A 154 0.40 -7.02 -12.10
N GLY A 155 -0.38 -5.98 -12.36
CA GLY A 155 -1.45 -5.55 -11.45
C GLY A 155 -0.93 -4.83 -10.20
N ARG A 156 -1.55 -5.10 -9.05
CA ARG A 156 -1.28 -4.41 -7.78
C ARG A 156 -0.55 -5.33 -6.81
N TYR A 157 0.15 -4.78 -5.82
CA TYR A 157 0.87 -5.50 -4.75
C TYR A 157 0.66 -4.80 -3.41
N ILE A 158 0.10 -5.47 -2.41
CA ILE A 158 0.01 -4.92 -1.04
C ILE A 158 1.35 -5.15 -0.32
N CYS A 159 1.85 -4.12 0.36
CA CYS A 159 3.14 -4.16 1.06
C CYS A 159 2.99 -3.75 2.53
N TYR A 160 3.15 -4.71 3.43
CA TYR A 160 3.25 -4.52 4.88
C TYR A 160 4.16 -5.61 5.48
N ASP A 161 4.61 -5.40 6.72
CA ASP A 161 5.30 -6.39 7.55
C ASP A 161 4.62 -6.60 8.90
N HIS A 162 3.83 -5.64 9.37
CA HIS A 162 3.19 -5.73 10.68
C HIS A 162 1.76 -5.19 10.64
N VAL A 163 0.82 -5.93 11.24
CA VAL A 163 -0.57 -5.50 11.45
C VAL A 163 -0.73 -5.08 12.90
N VAL A 164 -1.13 -3.84 13.10
CA VAL A 164 -1.36 -3.23 14.41
C VAL A 164 -2.69 -3.70 14.92
N ARG A 165 -2.68 -4.48 16.01
CA ARG A 165 -3.91 -5.07 16.58
C ARG A 165 -4.27 -4.50 17.93
N ARG A 166 -3.28 -3.99 18.66
CA ARG A 166 -3.45 -3.52 20.04
C ARG A 166 -3.47 -2.01 20.12
N GLY A 167 -4.27 -1.49 21.06
CA GLY A 167 -4.31 -0.06 21.35
C GLY A 167 -2.95 0.50 21.79
N GLU A 168 -2.15 -0.30 22.50
CA GLU A 168 -0.80 0.07 22.93
C GLU A 168 0.16 0.28 21.76
N GLU A 169 0.14 -0.61 20.77
CA GLU A 169 0.94 -0.48 19.54
C GLU A 169 0.51 0.75 18.74
N PHE A 170 -0.80 1.03 18.70
CA PHE A 170 -1.32 2.22 18.04
C PHE A 170 -0.89 3.51 18.76
N ALA A 171 -0.96 3.53 20.10
CA ALA A 171 -0.49 4.64 20.91
C ALA A 171 1.02 4.89 20.71
N GLU A 172 1.81 3.83 20.55
CA GLU A 172 3.23 3.92 20.21
C GLU A 172 3.46 4.60 18.85
N LEU A 173 2.68 4.23 17.83
CA LEU A 173 2.77 4.86 16.51
C LEU A 173 2.40 6.34 16.56
N GLN A 174 1.38 6.72 17.35
CA GLN A 174 1.01 8.12 17.55
C GLN A 174 2.13 8.89 18.25
N ARG A 175 2.72 8.31 19.30
CA ARG A 175 3.86 8.89 20.03
C ARG A 175 5.06 9.11 19.12
N GLN A 176 5.38 8.15 18.27
CA GLN A 176 6.48 8.27 17.30
C GLN A 176 6.27 9.38 16.27
N LEU A 177 5.01 9.74 15.98
CA LEU A 177 4.65 10.84 15.07
C LEU A 177 4.43 12.17 15.78
N GLY A 178 4.72 12.25 17.08
CA GLY A 178 4.48 13.45 17.89
C GLY A 178 3.01 13.87 17.93
N LEU A 179 2.08 12.93 17.66
CA LEU A 179 0.66 13.19 17.74
C LEU A 179 0.23 13.17 19.21
N PRO A 180 -0.66 14.09 19.63
CA PRO A 180 -1.20 14.02 20.97
C PRO A 180 -1.88 12.67 21.16
N THR A 181 -1.44 11.91 22.16
CA THR A 181 -2.13 10.71 22.62
C THR A 181 -3.43 11.17 23.28
N GLY A 182 -4.42 11.45 22.45
CA GLY A 182 -5.78 11.68 22.91
C GLY A 182 -6.24 10.42 23.60
N VAL A 183 -6.51 10.52 24.91
CA VAL A 183 -7.28 9.52 25.64
C VAL A 183 -8.65 9.45 24.99
N SER A 184 -8.78 8.57 24.02
CA SER A 184 -10.04 8.06 23.54
C SER A 184 -9.78 6.62 23.14
N ALA A 185 -9.53 5.82 24.18
CA ALA A 185 -10.21 4.55 24.22
C ALA A 185 -11.70 4.85 23.99
N VAL A 186 -12.12 4.86 22.73
CA VAL A 186 -13.49 4.51 22.40
C VAL A 186 -13.54 3.02 22.69
N SER A 187 -13.62 2.70 23.97
CA SER A 187 -14.17 1.44 24.43
C SER A 187 -15.57 1.41 23.83
N ARG A 188 -15.78 0.66 22.75
CA ARG A 188 -17.13 0.18 22.50
C ARG A 188 -17.51 -0.61 23.75
N PRO A 189 -18.70 -0.39 24.33
CA PRO A 189 -19.25 -1.39 25.23
C PRO A 189 -19.38 -2.68 24.40
N GLY A 190 -18.52 -3.67 24.69
CA GLY A 190 -18.44 -4.94 23.96
C GLY A 190 -17.11 -5.29 23.31
N TYR A 191 -15.99 -4.62 23.63
CA TYR A 191 -14.65 -5.13 23.25
C TYR A 191 -14.30 -6.33 24.14
N SER A 192 -14.79 -7.51 23.76
CA SER A 192 -14.21 -8.78 24.20
C SER A 192 -12.90 -8.97 23.46
N ASP A 193 -11.82 -9.22 24.19
CA ASP A 193 -10.47 -9.59 23.72
C ASP A 193 -10.42 -10.86 22.85
N ASP A 194 -11.59 -11.44 22.55
CA ASP A 194 -11.81 -12.78 22.00
C ASP A 194 -12.49 -12.78 20.62
N GLY A 195 -12.57 -11.61 19.96
CA GLY A 195 -13.20 -11.47 18.65
C GLY A 195 -12.21 -11.66 17.51
N ASP A 196 -12.26 -12.81 16.84
CA ASP A 196 -11.56 -13.03 15.56
C ASP A 196 -11.85 -11.87 14.59
N GLY A 197 -10.79 -11.29 14.04
CA GLY A 197 -10.85 -10.06 13.25
C GLY A 197 -11.86 -10.16 12.11
N ARG A 198 -12.64 -9.09 11.86
CA ARG A 198 -13.63 -9.11 10.77
C ARG A 198 -12.97 -9.18 9.38
N PHE A 199 -11.74 -8.69 9.29
CA PHE A 199 -10.95 -8.69 8.08
C PHE A 199 -9.56 -9.25 8.31
N ALA A 200 -8.95 -9.72 7.22
CA ALA A 200 -7.55 -10.13 7.21
C ALA A 200 -6.86 -9.51 5.99
N LEU A 201 -5.76 -8.79 6.22
CA LEU A 201 -4.89 -8.32 5.14
C LEU A 201 -4.13 -9.49 4.51
N CYS A 202 -3.98 -9.46 3.18
CA CYS A 202 -3.19 -10.42 2.43
C CYS A 202 -2.16 -9.69 1.56
N ASN A 203 -0.88 -10.02 1.75
CA ASN A 203 0.23 -9.63 0.87
C ASN A 203 0.89 -10.83 0.20
N GLY A 204 0.18 -11.97 0.10
CA GLY A 204 0.74 -13.25 -0.36
C GLY A 204 1.33 -13.19 -1.77
N LYS A 205 0.88 -12.26 -2.61
CA LYS A 205 1.46 -12.01 -3.93
C LYS A 205 2.87 -11.41 -3.84
N LEU A 206 3.06 -10.38 -3.00
CA LEU A 206 4.36 -9.77 -2.79
C LEU A 206 5.29 -10.72 -2.04
N ALA A 207 4.78 -11.41 -1.02
CA ALA A 207 5.56 -12.38 -0.25
C ALA A 207 6.17 -13.47 -1.16
N ARG A 208 5.36 -14.06 -2.05
CA ARG A 208 5.87 -15.05 -3.03
C ARG A 208 6.93 -14.49 -3.96
N LEU A 209 6.77 -13.25 -4.40
CA LEU A 209 7.73 -12.58 -5.28
C LEU A 209 9.07 -12.30 -4.58
N VAL A 210 9.02 -11.89 -3.31
CA VAL A 210 10.23 -11.60 -2.54
C VAL A 210 10.93 -12.89 -2.10
N SER A 211 10.16 -13.95 -1.80
CA SER A 211 10.68 -15.27 -1.40
C SER A 211 11.19 -16.13 -2.55
N SER A 212 10.81 -15.86 -3.81
CA SER A 212 11.36 -16.59 -4.94
C SER A 212 12.86 -16.29 -5.06
N ARG A 213 13.70 -17.25 -4.63
CA ARG A 213 15.17 -17.18 -4.75
C ARG A 213 15.57 -16.80 -6.17
N ARG A 214 16.48 -15.84 -6.32
CA ARG A 214 17.19 -15.64 -7.59
C ARG A 214 17.98 -16.90 -7.90
N ARG A 215 17.78 -17.49 -9.09
CA ARG A 215 18.93 -18.07 -9.81
C ARG A 215 19.64 -16.89 -10.43
N CYS A 216 20.61 -16.30 -9.72
CA CYS A 216 21.51 -15.35 -10.35
C CYS A 216 22.31 -16.11 -11.42
N THR A 217 22.19 -15.73 -12.68
CA THR A 217 23.01 -16.25 -13.79
C THR A 217 24.10 -15.24 -14.20
N TYR A 218 24.46 -14.31 -13.33
CA TYR A 218 25.40 -13.22 -13.62
C TYR A 218 26.70 -13.28 -12.80
N ASP A 219 27.15 -14.47 -12.39
CA ASP A 219 28.48 -14.69 -11.79
C ASP A 219 29.52 -15.13 -12.84
N VAL A 220 29.49 -14.57 -14.04
CA VAL A 220 30.59 -14.73 -15.00
C VAL A 220 31.11 -13.37 -15.41
N TYR A 221 31.94 -12.79 -14.53
CA TYR A 221 32.89 -11.76 -14.92
C TYR A 221 33.96 -12.44 -15.79
N TYR A 222 33.90 -12.23 -17.11
CA TYR A 222 35.07 -12.48 -17.97
C TYR A 222 36.09 -11.39 -17.68
N PRO A 223 37.32 -11.70 -17.22
CA PRO A 223 38.39 -10.72 -17.16
C PRO A 223 38.74 -10.32 -18.59
N ALA A 224 38.59 -9.02 -18.89
CA ALA A 224 39.11 -8.46 -20.13
C ALA A 224 40.64 -8.48 -20.05
N SER A 225 41.27 -9.38 -20.81
CA SER A 225 42.68 -9.29 -21.15
C SER A 225 42.85 -8.14 -22.14
N TYR A 226 43.60 -7.12 -21.74
CA TYR A 226 44.14 -6.13 -22.67
C TYR A 226 45.40 -6.72 -23.27
N ASP A 227 45.36 -7.05 -24.56
CA ASP A 227 46.55 -7.16 -25.42
C ASP A 227 46.82 -5.79 -26.07
#